data_AF-A0AAI8VBB2-F1
#
_entry.id   AF-A0AAI8VBB2-F1
#
_cell.length_a   1.000
_cell.length_b   1.000
_cell.length_c   1.000
_cell.angle_alpha   90.00
_cell.angle_beta   90.00
_cell.angle_gamma   90.00
#
_symmetry.space_group_name_H-M   'P 1'
#
loop_
_entity.id
_entity.type
_entity.pdbx_description
1 polymer ?
#
loop_
_entity_poly.entity_id
_entity_poly.type
_entity_poly.pdbx_seq_one_letter_code
_entity_poly.pdbx_strand_id
1 'polypeptide(L)'
;MGKDKSKAAAKKSQPASTPPAATAKPPSWPPFRPALPVTQLEFDAPVPGFQDQIVLLHNFFPKSLCRDYVTFLKDLPLTTTPGRPKRGEATRVNDRFQIHDPAFSQRLWLQTGLKEAVLEESVKHLW
;
A
#
# COMPACT_ATOMS: atom_id res chain seq x y z
N MET A 1 -10.09 57.82 -27.07
CA MET A 1 -8.93 57.41 -26.26
C MET A 1 -9.15 55.99 -25.79
N GLY A 2 -8.24 55.08 -26.13
CA GLY A 2 -8.26 53.68 -25.68
C GLY A 2 -7.43 53.46 -24.41
N LYS A 3 -7.76 52.37 -23.71
CA LYS A 3 -6.99 51.56 -22.74
C LYS A 3 -8.01 50.78 -21.90
N ASP A 4 -7.84 49.54 -21.48
CA ASP A 4 -6.96 48.44 -21.89
C ASP A 4 -7.56 47.16 -21.25
N LYS A 5 -7.20 46.00 -21.79
CA LYS A 5 -7.61 44.66 -21.35
C LYS A 5 -7.15 44.35 -19.93
N SER A 6 -7.85 43.44 -19.24
CA SER A 6 -7.20 42.39 -18.43
C SER A 6 -8.12 41.18 -18.22
N LYS A 7 -7.89 40.14 -19.04
CA LYS A 7 -8.32 38.76 -18.80
C LYS A 7 -7.61 38.23 -17.55
N ALA A 8 -8.35 37.92 -16.49
CA ALA A 8 -7.80 37.19 -15.35
C ALA A 8 -7.66 35.71 -15.72
N ALA A 9 -6.42 35.24 -15.70
CA ALA A 9 -5.96 33.95 -16.17
C ALA A 9 -6.50 32.77 -15.33
N ALA A 10 -6.81 31.68 -16.04
CA ALA A 10 -7.04 30.36 -15.48
C ALA A 10 -5.82 29.91 -14.65
N LYS A 11 -6.00 29.74 -13.34
CA LYS A 11 -5.03 29.05 -12.48
C LYS A 11 -5.00 27.58 -12.86
N LYS A 12 -4.05 27.22 -13.74
CA LYS A 12 -3.63 25.83 -13.92
C LYS A 12 -3.13 25.31 -12.57
N SER A 13 -3.84 24.32 -12.02
CA SER A 13 -3.41 23.53 -10.88
C SER A 13 -2.07 22.88 -11.21
N GLN A 14 -1.00 23.35 -10.58
CA GLN A 14 0.27 22.65 -10.59
C GLN A 14 0.10 21.26 -9.95
N PRO A 15 0.71 20.20 -10.51
CA PRO A 15 0.83 18.95 -9.78
C PRO A 15 1.64 19.25 -8.51
N ALA A 16 1.09 18.87 -7.36
CA ALA A 16 1.82 18.93 -6.10
C ALA A 16 3.11 18.12 -6.27
N SER A 17 4.24 18.81 -6.35
CA SER A 17 5.56 18.22 -6.32
C SER A 17 5.71 17.50 -4.99
N THR A 18 5.65 16.18 -5.01
CA THR A 18 6.10 15.33 -3.91
C THR A 18 7.49 15.81 -3.52
N PRO A 19 7.76 16.10 -2.23
CA PRO A 19 9.13 16.38 -1.80
C PRO A 19 10.02 15.21 -2.25
N PRO A 20 11.23 15.48 -2.78
CA PRO A 20 12.15 14.41 -3.11
C PRO A 20 12.38 13.61 -1.84
N ALA A 21 12.03 12.32 -1.87
CA ALA A 21 12.35 11.42 -0.79
C ALA A 21 13.87 11.44 -0.63
N ALA A 22 14.36 12.14 0.41
CA ALA A 22 15.69 11.89 0.92
C ALA A 22 15.82 10.38 1.03
N THR A 23 16.94 9.80 0.57
CA THR A 23 17.22 8.36 0.61
C THR A 23 17.23 7.89 2.05
N ALA A 24 16.04 7.69 2.61
CA ALA A 24 15.82 7.29 3.97
C ALA A 24 16.30 5.85 4.08
N LYS A 25 17.14 5.58 5.06
CA LYS A 25 17.59 4.22 5.37
C LYS A 25 16.36 3.33 5.57
N PRO A 26 16.31 2.14 4.94
CA PRO A 26 15.25 1.18 5.19
C PRO A 26 15.08 0.89 6.69
N PRO A 27 13.84 0.88 7.21
CA PRO A 27 13.62 0.58 8.61
C PRO A 27 13.87 -0.91 8.88
N SER A 28 14.07 -1.26 10.14
CA SER A 28 14.29 -2.65 10.54
C SER A 28 12.96 -3.41 10.59
N TRP A 29 12.44 -3.83 9.43
CA TRP A 29 11.20 -4.59 9.34
C TRP A 29 11.20 -5.83 10.25
N PRO A 30 10.09 -6.16 10.94
CA PRO A 30 10.00 -7.36 11.75
C PRO A 30 10.35 -8.63 10.95
N PRO A 31 11.17 -9.52 11.51
CA PRO A 31 11.59 -10.73 10.81
C PRO A 31 10.44 -11.72 10.66
N PHE A 32 10.41 -12.48 9.57
CA PHE A 32 9.46 -13.55 9.36
C PHE A 32 9.82 -14.75 10.26
N ARG A 33 9.31 -14.72 11.50
CA ARG A 33 9.50 -15.78 12.50
C ARG A 33 8.14 -16.22 13.08
N PRO A 34 7.79 -17.51 13.00
CA PRO A 34 8.51 -18.59 12.31
C PRO A 34 8.63 -18.35 10.80
N ALA A 35 9.42 -19.18 10.09
CA ALA A 35 9.48 -19.13 8.64
C ALA A 35 8.06 -19.26 8.06
N LEU A 36 7.77 -18.49 7.02
CA LEU A 36 6.48 -18.45 6.36
C LEU A 36 6.52 -19.28 5.07
N PRO A 37 5.35 -19.74 4.57
CA PRO A 37 4.04 -19.63 5.21
C PRO A 37 3.88 -20.64 6.37
N VAL A 38 3.09 -20.28 7.40
CA VAL A 38 2.80 -21.20 8.53
C VAL A 38 1.71 -22.20 8.17
N THR A 39 0.81 -21.81 7.27
CA THR A 39 -0.27 -22.62 6.71
C THR A 39 -0.27 -22.46 5.20
N GLN A 40 -0.72 -23.46 4.46
CA GLN A 40 -0.90 -23.31 3.01
C GLN A 40 -1.79 -22.08 2.73
N LEU A 41 -1.36 -21.24 1.79
CA LEU A 41 -2.15 -20.11 1.33
C LEU A 41 -3.14 -20.62 0.29
N GLU A 42 -4.43 -20.41 0.54
CA GLU A 42 -5.52 -20.80 -0.34
C GLU A 42 -6.27 -19.56 -0.81
N PHE A 43 -6.68 -19.55 -2.07
CA PHE A 43 -7.46 -18.49 -2.67
C PHE A 43 -8.93 -18.69 -2.31
N ASP A 44 -9.52 -17.69 -1.67
CA ASP A 44 -10.95 -17.66 -1.35
C ASP A 44 -11.59 -16.37 -1.86
N ALA A 45 -12.92 -16.34 -1.95
CA ALA A 45 -13.69 -15.15 -2.27
C ALA A 45 -14.38 -14.62 -1.02
N PRO A 46 -14.49 -13.29 -0.84
CA PRO A 46 -15.14 -12.73 0.34
C PRO A 46 -16.63 -13.09 0.45
N VAL A 47 -17.29 -13.26 -0.70
CA VAL A 47 -18.70 -13.58 -0.83
C VAL A 47 -18.96 -14.32 -2.16
N PRO A 48 -20.01 -15.15 -2.25
CA PRO A 48 -20.39 -15.79 -3.51
C PRO A 48 -20.63 -14.77 -4.63
N GLY A 49 -20.11 -15.04 -5.83
CA GLY A 49 -20.25 -14.19 -7.02
C GLY A 49 -19.07 -13.23 -7.27
N PHE A 50 -18.06 -13.22 -6.41
CA PHE A 50 -16.87 -12.37 -6.53
C PHE A 50 -15.56 -13.16 -6.73
N GLN A 51 -15.65 -14.46 -7.05
CA GLN A 51 -14.50 -15.35 -7.18
C GLN A 51 -13.46 -14.86 -8.20
N ASP A 52 -13.93 -14.24 -9.28
CA ASP A 52 -13.08 -13.74 -10.37
C ASP A 52 -12.73 -12.25 -10.23
N GLN A 53 -13.07 -11.62 -9.09
CA GLN A 53 -12.86 -10.18 -8.86
C GLN A 53 -12.04 -9.86 -7.62
N ILE A 54 -12.25 -10.62 -6.53
CA ILE A 54 -11.61 -10.38 -5.25
C ILE A 54 -11.13 -11.71 -4.67
N VAL A 55 -9.83 -11.79 -4.41
CA VAL A 55 -9.18 -12.92 -3.76
C VAL A 55 -8.79 -12.57 -2.34
N LEU A 56 -9.04 -13.49 -1.42
CA LEU A 56 -8.56 -13.48 -0.05
C LEU A 56 -7.49 -14.57 0.12
N LEU A 57 -6.39 -14.21 0.78
CA LEU A 57 -5.37 -15.14 1.27
C LEU A 57 -5.41 -15.13 2.80
N HIS A 58 -6.10 -16.11 3.37
CA HIS A 58 -6.24 -16.21 4.82
C HIS A 58 -4.91 -16.56 5.48
N ASN A 59 -4.72 -16.05 6.71
CA ASN A 59 -3.54 -16.35 7.53
C ASN A 59 -2.19 -16.04 6.85
N PHE A 60 -2.15 -15.07 5.94
CA PHE A 60 -0.93 -14.64 5.24
C PHE A 60 0.25 -14.40 6.20
N PHE A 61 -0.04 -13.76 7.34
CA PHE A 61 0.88 -13.67 8.48
C PHE A 61 0.24 -14.30 9.73
N PRO A 62 1.05 -14.98 10.58
CA PRO A 62 0.58 -15.45 11.87
C PRO A 62 0.30 -14.27 12.80
N LYS A 63 -0.62 -14.47 13.76
CA LYS A 63 -1.06 -13.44 14.71
C LYS A 63 0.10 -12.75 15.45
N SER A 64 1.15 -13.50 15.80
CA SER A 64 2.36 -12.96 16.43
C SER A 64 3.05 -11.93 15.55
N LEU A 65 3.28 -12.26 14.28
CA LEU A 65 3.94 -11.37 13.32
C LEU A 65 3.07 -10.14 13.03
N CYS A 66 1.74 -10.30 12.91
CA CYS A 66 0.83 -9.16 12.78
C CYS A 66 0.98 -8.17 13.94
N ARG A 67 1.07 -8.66 15.18
CA ARG A 67 1.26 -7.81 16.36
C ARG A 67 2.61 -7.09 16.34
N ASP A 68 3.67 -7.77 15.91
CA ASP A 68 5.02 -7.19 15.81
C ASP A 68 5.04 -6.08 14.76
N TYR A 69 4.40 -6.29 13.59
CA TYR A 69 4.22 -5.25 12.59
C TYR A 69 3.37 -4.08 13.09
N VAL A 70 2.24 -4.33 13.77
CA VAL A 70 1.42 -3.24 14.33
C VAL A 70 2.20 -2.40 15.36
N THR A 71 3.04 -3.02 16.17
CA THR A 71 3.93 -2.30 17.11
C THR A 71 4.95 -1.47 16.33
N PHE A 72 5.68 -2.10 15.42
CA PHE A 72 6.72 -1.45 14.62
C PHE A 72 6.20 -0.30 13.74
N LEU A 73 5.04 -0.46 13.09
CA LEU A 73 4.49 0.55 12.18
C LEU A 73 4.14 1.85 12.89
N LYS A 74 3.84 1.81 14.20
CA LYS A 74 3.58 3.01 15.02
C LYS A 74 4.82 3.87 15.23
N ASP A 75 6.01 3.27 15.13
CA ASP A 75 7.29 3.96 15.34
C ASP A 75 7.82 4.61 14.04
N LEU A 76 7.15 4.37 12.91
CA LEU A 76 7.54 4.96 11.63
C LEU A 76 7.14 6.45 11.56
N PRO A 77 7.87 7.27 10.77
CA PRO A 77 7.57 8.68 10.58
C PRO A 77 6.35 8.84 9.64
N LEU A 78 5.16 8.54 10.15
CA LEU A 78 3.93 8.61 9.39
C LEU A 78 3.58 10.08 9.08
N THR A 79 3.15 10.34 7.85
CA THR A 79 2.63 11.63 7.43
C THR A 79 1.13 11.54 7.29
N THR A 80 0.37 12.23 8.14
CA THR A 80 -1.07 12.38 7.95
C THR A 80 -1.32 13.07 6.62
N THR A 81 -2.11 12.44 5.73
CA THR A 81 -2.37 12.99 4.41
C THR A 81 -2.95 14.40 4.57
N PRO A 82 -2.27 15.47 4.13
CA PRO A 82 -2.77 16.83 4.34
C PRO A 82 -3.89 17.07 3.35
N GLY A 83 -5.11 17.24 3.86
CA GLY A 83 -6.23 17.63 3.03
C GLY A 83 -7.21 18.42 3.88
N ARG A 84 -7.24 19.75 3.72
CA ARG A 84 -8.43 20.52 4.12
C ARG A 84 -9.57 19.95 3.29
N PRO A 85 -10.59 19.31 3.89
CA PRO A 85 -11.64 18.65 3.13
C PRO A 85 -12.26 19.66 2.18
N LYS A 86 -12.28 19.34 0.89
CA LYS A 86 -12.98 20.14 -0.10
C LYS A 86 -14.45 19.74 -0.08
N ARG A 87 -15.34 20.71 -0.24
CA ARG A 87 -16.78 20.46 -0.30
C ARG A 87 -17.07 19.50 -1.46
N GLY A 88 -17.70 18.37 -1.16
CA GLY A 88 -17.98 17.30 -2.13
C GLY A 88 -16.88 16.27 -2.31
N GLU A 89 -15.74 16.39 -1.62
CA GLU A 89 -14.67 15.38 -1.62
C GLU A 89 -14.62 14.62 -0.29
N ALA A 90 -14.21 13.35 -0.35
CA ALA A 90 -13.99 12.54 0.85
C ALA A 90 -12.79 13.07 1.64
N THR A 91 -12.98 13.31 2.94
CA THR A 91 -11.91 13.67 3.86
C THR A 91 -10.87 12.55 3.93
N ARG A 92 -9.59 12.88 3.68
CA ARG A 92 -8.47 11.94 3.84
C ARG A 92 -7.80 12.19 5.17
N VAL A 93 -7.96 11.28 6.11
CA VAL A 93 -7.37 11.35 7.45
C VAL A 93 -6.31 10.27 7.70
N ASN A 94 -5.97 9.48 6.69
CA ASN A 94 -5.06 8.36 6.87
C ASN A 94 -3.61 8.83 6.96
N ASP A 95 -2.90 8.25 7.91
CA ASP A 95 -1.45 8.33 8.03
C ASP A 95 -0.78 7.47 6.95
N ARG A 96 0.26 8.02 6.32
CA ARG A 96 0.97 7.38 5.21
C ARG A 96 2.46 7.33 5.49
N PHE A 97 3.05 6.19 5.13
CA PHE A 97 4.49 5.99 5.07
C PHE A 97 4.83 5.36 3.72
N GLN A 98 5.86 5.87 3.06
CA GLN A 98 6.34 5.37 1.78
C GLN A 98 7.87 5.29 1.82
N ILE A 99 8.40 4.15 1.41
CA ILE A 99 9.83 3.95 1.28
C ILE A 99 10.12 3.01 0.11
N HIS A 100 11.28 3.20 -0.53
CA HIS A 100 11.79 2.29 -1.54
C HIS A 100 12.75 1.29 -0.91
N ASP A 101 12.29 0.05 -0.67
CA ASP A 101 13.09 -1.03 -0.10
C ASP A 101 12.93 -2.32 -0.93
N PRO A 102 13.75 -2.50 -1.99
CA PRO A 102 13.69 -3.68 -2.86
C PRO A 102 13.98 -4.99 -2.13
N ALA A 103 14.84 -4.95 -1.11
CA ALA A 103 15.20 -6.15 -0.35
C ALA A 103 14.00 -6.66 0.44
N PHE A 104 13.26 -5.75 1.10
CA PHE A 104 12.02 -6.14 1.78
C PHE A 104 10.94 -6.60 0.80
N SER A 105 10.74 -5.91 -0.33
CA SER A 105 9.81 -6.35 -1.38
C SER A 105 10.13 -7.75 -1.88
N GLN A 106 11.41 -8.06 -2.11
CA GLN A 106 11.85 -9.39 -2.51
C GLN A 106 11.56 -10.43 -1.44
N ARG A 107 11.78 -10.12 -0.16
CA ARG A 107 11.39 -11.03 0.94
C ARG A 107 9.90 -11.28 0.98
N LEU A 108 9.06 -10.25 0.83
CA LEU A 108 7.60 -10.41 0.77
C LEU A 108 7.19 -11.34 -0.36
N TRP A 109 7.82 -11.24 -1.53
CA TRP A 109 7.51 -12.11 -2.66
C TRP A 109 7.99 -13.55 -2.47
N LEU A 110 9.24 -13.73 -2.05
CA LEU A 110 9.91 -15.05 -2.04
C LEU A 110 9.75 -15.84 -0.75
N GLN A 111 9.48 -15.20 0.38
CA GLN A 111 9.56 -15.85 1.70
C GLN A 111 8.20 -15.99 2.40
N THR A 112 7.11 -15.49 1.82
CA THR A 112 5.79 -15.53 2.46
C THR A 112 4.88 -16.63 1.91
N GLY A 113 5.29 -17.33 0.86
CA GLY A 113 4.43 -18.20 0.07
C GLY A 113 3.63 -17.48 -1.01
N LEU A 114 3.71 -16.14 -1.10
CA LEU A 114 2.93 -15.35 -2.05
C LEU A 114 3.25 -15.72 -3.51
N LYS A 115 4.53 -15.89 -3.84
CA LYS A 115 4.95 -16.29 -5.19
C LYS A 115 4.34 -17.62 -5.58
N GLU A 116 4.44 -18.61 -4.70
CA GLU A 116 3.95 -19.95 -4.93
C GLU A 116 2.43 -19.93 -5.12
N ALA A 117 1.71 -19.22 -4.25
CA ALA A 117 0.26 -19.11 -4.31
C ALA A 117 -0.23 -18.44 -5.61
N VAL A 118 0.41 -17.32 -6.01
CA VAL A 118 0.00 -16.56 -7.21
C VAL A 118 0.50 -17.19 -8.51
N LEU A 119 1.44 -18.13 -8.49
CA LEU A 119 1.90 -18.82 -9.70
C LEU A 119 1.32 -20.24 -9.84
N GLU A 120 0.48 -20.66 -8.90
CA GLU A 120 -0.18 -21.96 -8.93
C GLU A 120 -1.13 -22.06 -10.14
N GLU A 121 -1.14 -23.22 -10.81
CA GLU A 121 -1.92 -23.44 -12.02
C GLU A 121 -3.44 -23.27 -11.79
N SER A 122 -3.91 -23.67 -10.60
CA SER A 122 -5.33 -23.66 -10.22
C SER A 122 -5.95 -22.27 -10.29
N VAL A 123 -5.16 -21.22 -10.08
CA VAL A 123 -5.62 -19.83 -9.97
C VAL A 123 -5.23 -18.98 -11.19
N LYS A 124 -4.53 -19.54 -12.18
CA LYS A 124 -4.13 -18.79 -13.39
C LYS A 124 -5.28 -18.22 -14.20
N HIS A 125 -6.47 -18.82 -14.11
CA HIS A 125 -7.66 -18.34 -14.81
C HIS A 125 -8.19 -17.00 -14.25
N LEU A 126 -7.68 -16.54 -13.10
CA LEU A 126 -8.09 -15.30 -12.44
C LEU A 126 -7.40 -14.03 -13.01
N TRP A 127 -6.42 -14.16 -13.93
CA TRP A 127 -5.70 -13.04 -14.56
C TRP A 127 -5.38 -13.31 -16.04
#